data_AF-A0A926NM09-F1
#
_entry.id   AF-A0A926NM09-F1
#
_cell.length_a   1.000
_cell.length_b   1.000
_cell.length_c   1.000
_cell.angle_alpha   90.00
_cell.angle_beta   90.00
_cell.angle_gamma   90.00
#
_symmetry.space_group_name_H-M   'P 1'
#
loop_
_entity.id
_entity.type
_entity.pdbx_description
1 polymer ?
#
loop_
_entity_poly.entity_id
_entity_poly.type
_entity_poly.pdbx_seq_one_letter_code
_entity_poly.pdbx_strand_id
1 'polypeptide(L)' 'MSHHHEEKENYDYIFYLIALVSGMFVGAIIERGFIWIPVGGVFGLLTAAIFIKFLVKGRENV' A
#
# COMPACT_ATOMS: atom_id res chain seq x y z
N MET A 1 25.72 -8.49 33.25
CA MET A 1 25.78 -7.65 32.03
C MET A 1 24.64 -8.10 31.13
N SER A 2 23.58 -7.29 31.07
CA SER A 2 22.38 -7.56 30.29
C SER A 2 22.65 -7.19 28.83
N HIS A 3 22.79 -8.20 27.96
CA HIS A 3 22.83 -7.99 26.52
C HIS A 3 21.39 -7.88 26.01
N HIS A 4 20.87 -6.66 25.95
CA HIS A 4 19.72 -6.34 25.10
C HIS A 4 20.17 -6.47 23.64
N HIS A 5 19.93 -7.64 23.03
CA HIS A 5 19.86 -7.75 21.58
C HIS A 5 18.56 -7.07 21.14
N GLU A 6 18.65 -5.80 20.77
CA GLU A 6 17.64 -5.20 19.91
C GLU A 6 17.84 -5.82 18.51
N GLU A 7 17.19 -6.96 18.25
CA GLU A 7 16.88 -7.36 16.88
C GLU A 7 16.02 -6.24 16.28
N LYS A 8 16.67 -5.28 15.61
CA LYS A 8 15.99 -4.38 14.71
C LYS A 8 15.42 -5.24 13.61
N GLU A 9 14.15 -5.66 13.76
CA GLU A 9 13.44 -6.39 12.73
C GLU A 9 13.57 -5.62 11.42
N ASN A 10 14.37 -6.18 10.49
CA ASN A 10 14.66 -5.53 9.23
C ASN A 10 13.47 -5.74 8.31
N TYR A 11 12.54 -4.79 8.35
CA TYR A 11 11.36 -4.78 7.49
C TYR A 11 11.66 -4.30 6.06
N ASP A 12 12.91 -3.96 5.73
CA ASP A 12 13.26 -3.44 4.40
C ASP A 12 12.86 -4.41 3.29
N TYR A 13 12.98 -5.72 3.54
CA TYR A 13 12.52 -6.75 2.61
C TYR A 13 11.00 -6.70 2.36
N ILE A 14 10.21 -6.42 3.40
CA ILE A 14 8.75 -6.27 3.28
C ILE A 14 8.41 -5.02 2.49
N PHE A 15 9.11 -3.91 2.75
CA PHE A 15 8.95 -2.68 1.95
C PHE A 15 9.33 -2.90 0.49
N TYR A 16 10.39 -3.66 0.20
CA TYR A 16 10.77 -4.05 -1.15
C TYR A 16 9.72 -4.93 -1.84
N LEU A 17 9.13 -5.89 -1.12
CA LEU A 17 8.05 -6.73 -1.64
C LEU A 17 6.81 -5.91 -1.98
N ILE A 18 6.41 -4.98 -1.10
CA ILE A 18 5.28 -4.08 -1.33
C ILE A 18 5.55 -3.18 -2.54
N ALA A 19 6.77 -2.65 -2.66
CA ALA A 19 7.17 -1.83 -3.80
C ALA A 19 7.13 -2.61 -5.12
N LEU A 20 7.62 -3.86 -5.13
CA LEU A 20 7.60 -4.74 -6.30
C LEU A 20 6.16 -5.03 -6.75
N VAL A 21 5.30 -5.45 -5.82
CA VAL A 21 3.90 -5.79 -6.11
C VAL A 21 3.14 -4.57 -6.59
N SER A 22 3.34 -3.41 -5.94
CA SER A 22 2.72 -2.14 -6.34
C SER A 22 3.20 -1.71 -7.74
N GLY A 23 4.50 -1.84 -8.01
CA GLY A 23 5.09 -1.51 -9.31
C GLY A 23 4.57 -2.40 -10.44
N MET A 24 4.45 -3.71 -10.20
CA MET A 24 3.85 -4.64 -11.16
C MET A 24 2.38 -4.31 -11.44
N PHE A 25 1.62 -3.95 -10.41
CA PHE A 25 0.22 -3.58 -10.55
C PHE A 25 0.04 -2.31 -11.39
N VAL A 26 0.88 -1.29 -11.15
CA VAL A 26 0.90 -0.06 -11.94
C VAL A 26 1.35 -0.33 -13.39
N GLY A 27 2.40 -1.13 -13.59
CA GLY A 27 2.89 -1.50 -14.92
C GLY A 27 1.82 -2.21 -15.76
N ALA A 28 1.11 -3.17 -15.16
CA ALA A 28 0.02 -3.89 -15.81
C ALA A 28 -1.17 -2.97 -16.18
N ILE A 29 -1.41 -1.91 -15.43
CA ILE A 29 -2.43 -0.90 -15.75
C ILE A 29 -2.01 -0.05 -16.95
N ILE A 30 -0.73 0.34 -17.02
CA ILE A 30 -0.21 1.17 -18.12
C ILE A 30 -0.21 0.40 -19.46
N GLU A 31 0.09 -0.90 -19.44
CA GLU A 31 0.17 -1.73 -20.65
C GLU A 31 -1.18 -1.91 -21.37
N ARG A 32 -2.32 -1.76 -20.66
CA ARG A 32 -3.67 -1.84 -21.26
C ARG A 32 -4.13 -0.55 -21.98
N GLY A 33 -3.30 0.49 -22.01
CA GLY A 33 -3.54 1.72 -22.78
C GLY A 33 -4.21 2.86 -22.02
N PHE A 34 -3.98 4.09 -22.51
CA PHE A 34 -4.34 5.38 -21.86
C PHE A 34 -5.81 5.52 -21.42
N ILE A 35 -6.73 4.77 -22.04
CA ILE A 35 -8.16 4.73 -21.69
C ILE A 35 -8.40 4.20 -20.27
N TRP A 36 -7.50 3.35 -19.75
CA TRP A 36 -7.63 2.77 -18.41
C TRP A 36 -7.04 3.65 -17.30
N ILE A 37 -6.32 4.72 -17.62
CA ILE A 37 -5.77 5.66 -16.64
C ILE A 37 -6.87 6.35 -15.80
N PRO A 38 -7.91 6.95 -16.40
CA PRO A 38 -9.00 7.53 -15.60
C PRO A 38 -9.78 6.47 -14.82
N VAL A 39 -9.96 5.27 -15.38
CA VAL A 39 -10.65 4.16 -14.69
C VAL A 39 -9.86 3.69 -13.47
N GLY A 40 -8.56 3.47 -13.64
CA GLY A 40 -7.64 3.10 -12.55
C GLY A 40 -7.49 4.21 -11.51
N GLY A 41 -7.49 5.47 -11.94
CA GLY A 41 -7.47 6.64 -11.04
C GLY A 41 -8.74 6.73 -10.20
N VAL A 42 -9.93 6.58 -10.81
CA VAL A 42 -11.20 6.55 -10.07
C VAL A 42 -11.25 5.35 -9.12
N PHE A 43 -10.84 4.16 -9.57
CA PHE A 43 -10.76 2.98 -8.71
C PHE A 43 -9.79 3.19 -7.53
N GLY A 44 -8.61 3.76 -7.78
CA GLY A 44 -7.63 4.07 -6.74
C GLY A 44 -8.15 5.08 -5.73
N LEU A 45 -8.85 6.14 -6.18
CA LEU A 45 -9.49 7.12 -5.30
C LEU A 45 -10.64 6.50 -4.48
N LEU A 46 -11.43 5.61 -5.08
CA LEU A 46 -12.48 4.87 -4.37
C LEU A 46 -11.87 3.95 -3.30
N THR A 47 -10.82 3.19 -3.64
CA THR A 47 -10.09 2.36 -2.69
C THR A 47 -9.48 3.19 -1.56
N ALA A 48 -8.90 4.35 -1.86
CA ALA A 48 -8.35 5.27 -0.86
C ALA A 48 -9.45 5.85 0.05
N ALA A 49 -10.60 6.23 -0.50
CA ALA A 49 -11.73 6.74 0.27
C ALA A 49 -12.31 5.67 1.21
N ILE A 50 -12.44 4.43 0.74
CA ILE A 50 -12.84 3.27 1.55
C ILE A 50 -11.79 3.00 2.63
N PHE A 51 -10.51 2.99 2.26
CA PHE A 51 -9.41 2.77 3.18
C PHE A 51 -9.40 3.81 4.30
N ILE A 52 -9.54 5.10 3.99
CA ILE A 52 -9.65 6.15 5.01
C ILE A 52 -10.90 5.91 5.89
N LYS A 53 -12.05 5.58 5.31
CA LYS A 53 -13.26 5.27 6.10
C LYS A 53 -13.09 4.08 7.03
N PHE A 54 -12.40 3.01 6.63
CA PHE A 54 -12.19 1.84 7.49
C PHE A 54 -11.02 2.03 8.47
N LEU A 55 -9.89 2.57 8.01
CA LEU A 55 -8.66 2.73 8.78
C LEU A 55 -8.75 3.88 9.79
N VAL A 56 -9.32 5.03 9.40
CA VAL A 56 -9.41 6.21 10.28
C VAL A 56 -10.64 6.13 11.19
N LYS A 57 -11.78 5.68 10.67
CA LYS A 57 -13.01 5.63 11.47
C LYS A 57 -13.09 4.46 12.44
N GLY A 58 -12.21 3.47 12.30
CA GLY A 58 -11.98 2.45 13.35
C GLY A 58 -11.41 3.02 14.65
N ARG A 59 -10.93 4.27 14.67
CA ARG A 59 -10.32 4.92 15.84
C ARG A 59 -11.25 5.87 16.61
N GLU A 60 -12.50 6.04 16.20
CA GLU A 60 -13.45 6.93 16.90
C GLU A 60 -14.25 6.21 18.01
N ASN A 61 -13.93 4.94 18.31
CA ASN A 61 -14.59 4.16 19.36
C ASN A 61 -13.61 3.54 20.39
N VAL A 62 -12.48 4.21 20.67
CA VAL A 62 -11.65 3.91 21.86
C VAL A 62 -11.40 5.17 22.68
#